data_AF-A0A7D5SWQ2-F1
#
_entry.id   AF-A0A7D5SWQ2-F1
#
_cell.length_a   1.000
_cell.length_b   1.000
_cell.length_c   1.000
_cell.angle_alpha   90.00
_cell.angle_beta   90.00
_cell.angle_gamma   90.00
#
_symmetry.space_group_name_H-M   'P 1'
#
loop_
_entity.id
_entity.type
_entity.pdbx_description
1 polymer ?
#
loop_
_entity_poly.entity_id
_entity_poly.type
_entity_poly.pdbx_seq_one_letter_code
_entity_poly.pdbx_strand_id
1 'polypeptide(L)' 'MNKVEEGSLVRWNGRTNPQVVTEVTDAWFGVRSHSDSHYRFYFHDQYLINQQSDTEYDIDEFELLGEVYDVDDW' A
#
# COMPACT_ATOMS: atom_id res chain seq x y z
N MET A 1 -4.84 2.98 -10.25
CA MET A 1 -3.40 2.81 -9.96
C MET A 1 -2.53 4.00 -10.35
N ASN A 2 -3.03 5.03 -11.05
CA ASN A 2 -2.24 6.19 -11.52
C ASN A 2 -1.60 7.10 -10.44
N LYS A 3 -1.53 6.69 -9.17
CA LYS A 3 -0.95 7.49 -8.08
C LYS A 3 0.03 6.73 -7.18
N VAL A 4 0.15 5.41 -7.34
CA VAL A 4 0.98 4.60 -6.45
C VAL A 4 2.02 3.90 -7.30
N GLU A 5 3.28 4.12 -6.95
CA GLU A 5 4.44 3.56 -7.64
C GLU A 5 5.28 2.75 -6.65
N GLU A 6 6.13 1.86 -7.16
CA GLU A 6 7.12 1.20 -6.31
C GLU A 6 7.99 2.25 -5.62
N GLY A 7 8.26 2.08 -4.32
CA GLY A 7 8.92 3.08 -3.49
C GLY A 7 7.98 4.13 -2.89
N SER A 8 6.71 4.18 -3.27
CA SER A 8 5.73 5.06 -2.63
C SER A 8 5.53 4.71 -1.16
N LEU A 9 5.47 5.72 -0.29
CA LEU A 9 5.05 5.59 1.09
C LEU A 9 3.54 5.82 1.20
N VAL A 10 2.84 4.80 1.65
CA VAL A 10 1.40 4.84 1.87
C VAL A 10 1.08 4.65 3.35
N ARG A 11 -0.06 5.19 3.78
CA ARG A 11 -0.62 4.96 5.11
C ARG A 11 -2.13 4.84 4.98
N TRP A 12 -2.73 3.88 5.66
CA TRP A 12 -4.17 3.65 5.58
C TRP A 12 -4.79 3.28 6.92
N ASN A 13 -6.12 3.36 7.02
CA ASN A 13 -6.92 2.92 8.15
C ASN A 13 -6.36 3.40 9.52
N GLY A 14 -5.93 4.68 9.56
CA GLY A 14 -5.39 5.31 10.76
C GLY A 14 -4.11 4.68 11.34
N ARG A 15 -3.39 3.85 10.57
CA ARG A 15 -2.09 3.31 10.99
C ARG A 15 -1.11 4.45 11.31
N THR A 16 -0.28 4.28 12.33
CA THR A 16 0.69 5.31 12.75
C THR A 16 1.93 5.34 11.86
N ASN A 17 2.44 4.16 11.49
CA ASN A 17 3.64 4.04 10.65
C ASN A 17 3.24 3.92 9.18
N PRO A 18 3.97 4.57 8.25
CA PRO A 18 3.84 4.33 6.82
C PRO A 18 4.23 2.90 6.43
N GLN A 19 3.92 2.55 5.21
CA GLN A 19 4.28 1.32 4.53
C GLN A 19 4.88 1.68 3.17
N VAL A 20 5.94 0.99 2.77
CA VAL A 20 6.51 1.16 1.43
C VAL A 20 5.81 0.24 0.46
N VAL A 21 5.52 0.75 -0.73
CA VAL A 21 5.03 -0.04 -1.85
C VAL A 21 6.21 -0.76 -2.49
N THR A 22 6.14 -2.09 -2.52
CA THR A 22 7.24 -2.94 -2.98
C THR A 22 7.03 -3.47 -4.39
N GLU A 23 5.79 -3.48 -4.88
CA GLU A 23 5.46 -4.02 -6.20
C GLU A 23 4.14 -3.41 -6.67
N VAL A 24 4.06 -3.06 -7.95
CA VAL A 24 2.83 -2.52 -8.57
C VAL A 24 2.59 -3.27 -9.87
N THR A 25 1.39 -3.84 -10.03
CA THR A 25 0.95 -4.51 -11.26
C THR A 25 -0.24 -3.76 -11.86
N ASP A 26 -0.92 -4.32 -12.88
CA ASP A 26 -2.17 -3.74 -13.38
C ASP A 26 -3.39 -4.05 -12.48
N ALA A 27 -3.26 -5.03 -11.57
CA ALA A 27 -4.38 -5.56 -10.79
C ALA A 27 -4.26 -5.32 -9.28
N TRP A 28 -3.03 -5.22 -8.77
CA TRP A 28 -2.76 -5.11 -7.34
C TRP A 28 -1.41 -4.45 -7.08
N PHE A 29 -1.23 -3.93 -5.86
CA PHE A 29 0.07 -3.47 -5.37
C PHE A 29 0.41 -4.11 -4.02
N GLY A 30 1.69 -4.37 -3.80
CA GLY A 30 2.25 -4.92 -2.58
C GLY A 30 2.79 -3.81 -1.70
N VAL A 31 2.64 -3.96 -0.38
CA VAL A 31 3.27 -3.07 0.59
C VAL A 31 3.98 -3.86 1.68
N ARG A 32 5.08 -3.30 2.19
CA ARG A 32 5.84 -3.81 3.32
C ARG A 32 5.79 -2.82 4.47
N SER A 33 5.62 -3.30 5.69
CA SER A 33 5.77 -2.49 6.91
C SER A 33 7.22 -2.53 7.41
N HIS A 34 7.60 -1.58 8.28
CA HIS A 34 8.88 -1.64 8.99
C HIS A 34 9.07 -2.91 9.85
N SER A 35 7.98 -3.61 10.19
CA SER A 35 8.03 -4.89 10.91
C SER A 35 8.08 -6.10 9.98
N ASP A 36 8.45 -5.89 8.71
CA ASP A 36 8.56 -6.90 7.65
C ASP A 36 7.25 -7.64 7.33
N SER A 37 6.11 -7.06 7.68
CA SER A 37 4.80 -7.60 7.29
C SER A 37 4.46 -7.16 5.88
N HIS A 38 4.05 -8.13 5.06
CA HIS A 38 3.73 -7.93 3.66
C HIS A 38 2.22 -8.03 3.44
N TYR A 39 1.67 -7.06 2.72
CA TYR A 39 0.25 -7.00 2.37
C TYR A 39 0.09 -6.79 0.88
N ARG A 40 -1.01 -7.27 0.30
CA ARG A 40 -1.36 -7.03 -1.10
C ARG A 40 -2.76 -6.46 -1.17
N PHE A 41 -2.89 -5.40 -1.95
CA PHE A 41 -4.15 -4.69 -2.13
C PHE A 41 -4.53 -4.73 -3.61
N TYR A 42 -5.76 -5.15 -3.88
CA TYR A 42 -6.36 -5.01 -5.20
C TYR A 42 -7.51 -4.03 -5.15
N PHE A 43 -7.77 -3.40 -6.29
CA PHE A 43 -8.78 -2.37 -6.42
C PHE A 43 -10.16 -2.97 -6.70
N HIS A 44 -11.17 -2.50 -5.99
CA HIS A 44 -12.56 -2.83 -6.24
C HIS A 44 -13.46 -1.61 -6.06
N ASP A 45 -13.89 -0.99 -7.17
CA ASP A 45 -14.68 0.23 -7.20
C ASP A 45 -14.09 1.41 -6.40
N GLN A 46 -14.58 1.69 -5.19
CA GLN A 46 -14.07 2.75 -4.32
C GLN A 46 -13.24 2.20 -3.14
N TYR A 47 -12.92 0.91 -3.18
CA TYR A 47 -12.27 0.18 -2.11
C TYR A 47 -10.93 -0.43 -2.55
N LEU A 48 -10.04 -0.58 -1.57
CA LEU A 48 -8.88 -1.45 -1.63
C LEU A 48 -9.12 -2.65 -0.75
N ILE A 49 -9.03 -3.84 -1.34
CA ILE A 49 -9.26 -5.09 -0.63
C ILE A 49 -7.91 -5.73 -0.33
N ASN A 50 -7.67 -5.99 0.95
CA ASN A 50 -6.52 -6.74 1.41
C ASN A 50 -6.70 -8.22 1.03
N GLN A 51 -5.84 -8.71 0.14
CA GLN A 51 -5.92 -10.07 -0.39
C GLN A 51 -5.69 -11.15 0.67
N GLN A 52 -5.01 -10.84 1.77
CA GLN A 52 -4.74 -11.80 2.85
C GLN A 52 -5.92 -11.96 3.82
N SER A 53 -6.76 -10.94 3.98
CA SER A 53 -7.83 -10.92 5.00
C SER A 53 -9.22 -10.64 4.45
N ASP A 54 -9.36 -10.41 3.14
CA ASP A 54 -10.58 -9.93 2.47
C ASP A 54 -11.19 -8.69 3.15
N THR A 55 -10.34 -7.89 3.81
CA THR A 55 -10.78 -6.67 4.47
C THR A 55 -10.80 -5.53 3.47
N GLU A 56 -11.93 -4.86 3.39
CA GLU A 56 -12.15 -3.70 2.53
C GLU A 56 -11.76 -2.42 3.27
N TYR A 57 -11.03 -1.55 2.58
CA TYR A 57 -10.66 -0.21 3.04
C TYR A 57 -11.11 0.81 2.02
N ASP A 58 -11.66 1.93 2.45
CA ASP A 58 -11.98 3.03 1.56
C ASP A 58 -10.67 3.58 0.96
N ILE A 59 -10.65 3.85 -0.35
CA ILE A 59 -9.49 4.45 -1.01
C ILE A 59 -9.17 5.82 -0.43
N ASP A 60 -10.17 6.57 0.02
CA ASP A 60 -9.97 7.90 0.61
C ASP A 60 -9.25 7.82 1.97
N GLU A 61 -9.18 6.65 2.60
CA GLU A 61 -8.36 6.41 3.78
C GLU A 61 -6.88 6.16 3.46
N PHE A 62 -6.52 5.95 2.18
CA PHE A 62 -5.13 5.77 1.76
C PHE A 62 -4.47 7.11 1.46
N GLU A 63 -3.54 7.49 2.33
CA GLU A 63 -2.70 8.67 2.19
C GLU A 63 -1.36 8.32 1.55
N LEU A 64 -0.99 9.04 0.50
CA LEU A 64 0.36 9.03 -0.06
C LEU A 64 1.22 10.04 0.70
N LEU A 65 2.27 9.58 1.36
CA LEU A 65 3.10 10.38 2.27
C LEU A 65 4.40 10.85 1.63
N GLY A 66 4.83 10.20 0.55
CA GLY A 66 6.09 10.49 -0.14
C GLY A 66 6.61 9.25 -0.84
N GLU A 67 7.91 9.22 -1.09
CA GLU A 67 8.62 8.16 -1.80
C GLU A 67 9.95 7.88 -1.12
N VAL A 68 10.47 6.66 -1.27
CA VAL A 68 11.79 6.26 -0.81
C VAL A 68 12.68 5.91 -1.99
N TYR A 69 13.98 6.15 -1.83
CA TYR A 69 14.97 5.88 -2.87
C TYR A 69 15.33 4.40 -2.97
N ASP A 70 15.33 3.69 -1.83
CA ASP A 70 15.64 2.27 -1.74
C ASP A 70 14.55 1.58 -0.93
N VAL A 71 13.82 0.67 -1.57
CA VAL A 71 12.75 -0.11 -0.95
C VAL A 71 13.34 -1.15 0.00
N ASP A 72 14.55 -1.66 -0.26
CA ASP A 72 15.16 -2.71 0.54
C ASP A 72 15.70 -2.15 1.87
N ASP A 73 16.24 -0.93 1.87
CA ASP A 73 16.82 -0.24 3.03
C ASP A 73 15.78 0.59 3.85
N TRP A 74 14.50 0.47 3.52
CA TRP A 74 13.39 1.16 4.20
C TRP A 74 12.82 0.38 5.40
#